data_AF-A0A8I2YW32-F1
#
_entry.id   AF-A0A8I2YW32-F1
#
_cell.length_a   1.000
_cell.length_b   1.000
_cell.length_c   1.000
_cell.angle_alpha   90.00
_cell.angle_beta   90.00
_cell.angle_gamma   90.00
#
_symmetry.space_group_name_H-M   'P 1'
#
loop_
_entity.id
_entity.type
_entity.pdbx_description
1 polymer ?
#
loop_
_entity_poly.entity_id
_entity_poly.type
_entity_poly.pdbx_seq_one_letter_code
_entity_poly.pdbx_strand_id
1 'polypeptide(L)'
;MSTSLRKLAALVWLAHYTYAIPQASTTLATTSVPTVIISTSVPSPTVPLNSLVPSQAVLPPVQPWCIGQIFCPGQLLQIVNLAQPYSDAKTIVDKPTSKSSQQVLADFAAFNLSTLTEGNIVNLLDNDFLGEGSRTPGCSITGIQC
;
A
#
# COMPACT_ATOMS: atom_id res chain seq x y z
N MET A 1 15.43 -17.69 -89.11
CA MET A 1 14.20 -16.89 -89.31
C MET A 1 13.13 -17.37 -88.34
N SER A 2 12.50 -16.44 -87.62
CA SER A 2 11.20 -16.49 -86.91
C SER A 2 10.89 -17.51 -85.79
N THR A 3 10.85 -16.97 -84.56
CA THR A 3 9.77 -17.05 -83.53
C THR A 3 9.05 -18.38 -83.25
N SER A 4 8.96 -18.79 -81.98
CA SER A 4 7.84 -18.40 -81.09
C SER A 4 7.82 -19.14 -79.74
N LEU A 5 7.54 -18.35 -78.72
CA LEU A 5 7.31 -18.66 -77.31
C LEU A 5 6.05 -19.52 -77.10
N ARG A 6 6.11 -20.61 -76.32
CA ARG A 6 4.95 -21.12 -75.55
C ARG A 6 5.37 -21.59 -74.17
N LYS A 7 4.57 -21.14 -73.20
CA LYS A 7 4.78 -21.16 -71.75
C LYS A 7 4.23 -22.43 -71.11
N LEU A 8 4.81 -22.75 -69.95
CA LEU A 8 4.25 -23.36 -68.73
C LEU A 8 3.80 -24.82 -68.77
N ALA A 9 4.46 -25.63 -67.95
CA ALA A 9 3.81 -26.34 -66.84
C ALA A 9 4.89 -26.74 -65.81
N ALA A 10 4.87 -26.09 -64.64
CA ALA A 10 5.54 -26.60 -63.45
C ALA A 10 4.75 -27.80 -62.93
N LEU A 11 5.41 -28.79 -62.32
CA LEU A 11 4.83 -29.55 -61.22
C LEU A 11 5.97 -30.20 -60.40
N VAL A 12 5.96 -29.80 -59.13
CA VAL A 12 6.93 -30.04 -58.07
C VAL A 12 6.81 -31.49 -57.59
N TRP A 13 7.95 -32.19 -57.51
CA TRP A 13 8.03 -33.54 -56.94
C TRP A 13 7.70 -33.52 -55.44
N LEU A 14 6.67 -34.27 -55.05
CA LEU A 14 6.31 -34.52 -53.65
C LEU A 14 7.35 -35.45 -53.00
N ALA A 15 8.23 -34.87 -52.17
CA ALA A 15 8.98 -35.63 -51.18
C ALA A 15 8.12 -35.76 -49.92
N HIS A 16 7.83 -37.01 -49.53
CA HIS A 16 7.11 -37.36 -48.32
C HIS A 16 7.97 -37.02 -47.10
N TYR A 17 7.76 -35.83 -46.52
CA TYR A 17 8.28 -35.51 -45.19
C TYR A 17 7.31 -36.04 -44.14
N THR A 18 7.74 -37.09 -43.43
CA THR A 18 7.10 -37.52 -42.20
C THR A 18 7.14 -36.36 -41.20
N TYR A 19 5.96 -35.86 -40.86
CA TYR A 19 5.77 -34.88 -39.80
C TYR A 19 6.14 -35.57 -38.48
N ALA A 20 7.27 -35.18 -37.88
CA ALA A 20 7.51 -35.45 -36.48
C ALA A 20 6.53 -34.58 -35.68
N ILE A 21 5.57 -35.21 -35.02
CA ILE A 21 4.67 -34.54 -34.08
C ILE A 21 5.56 -34.03 -32.93
N PRO A 22 5.61 -32.71 -32.63
CA PRO A 22 6.26 -32.26 -31.42
C PRO A 22 5.55 -32.92 -30.25
N GLN A 23 6.26 -33.73 -29.47
CA GLN A 23 5.77 -34.18 -28.17
C GLN A 23 5.43 -32.91 -27.39
N ALA A 24 4.13 -32.74 -27.10
CA ALA A 24 3.66 -31.77 -26.13
C ALA A 24 4.30 -32.12 -24.79
N SER A 25 5.47 -31.55 -24.55
CA SER A 25 6.02 -31.46 -23.22
C SER A 25 5.03 -30.59 -22.46
N THR A 26 4.38 -31.15 -21.45
CA THR A 26 3.58 -30.40 -20.49
C THR A 26 4.57 -29.55 -19.72
N THR A 27 4.96 -28.41 -20.30
CA THR A 27 5.61 -27.34 -19.56
C THR A 27 4.59 -26.90 -18.53
N LEU A 28 4.82 -27.26 -17.28
CA LEU A 28 4.21 -26.61 -16.14
C LEU A 28 4.44 -25.12 -16.37
N ALA A 29 3.39 -24.41 -16.79
CA ALA A 29 3.40 -22.97 -16.75
C ALA A 29 3.51 -22.60 -15.28
N THR A 30 4.74 -22.34 -14.81
CA THR A 30 4.96 -21.56 -13.60
C THR A 30 4.35 -20.21 -13.87
N THR A 31 3.08 -20.05 -13.47
CA THR A 31 2.46 -18.75 -13.24
C THR A 31 3.24 -18.09 -12.12
N SER A 32 4.38 -17.48 -12.46
CA SER A 32 5.07 -16.58 -11.54
C SER A 32 4.12 -15.43 -11.28
N VAL A 33 3.56 -15.39 -10.06
CA VAL A 33 2.77 -14.27 -9.57
C VAL A 33 3.65 -13.02 -9.69
N PRO A 34 3.18 -11.93 -10.33
CA PRO A 34 3.96 -10.70 -10.39
C PRO A 34 4.19 -10.19 -8.97
N THR A 35 5.45 -10.01 -8.59
CA THR A 35 5.82 -9.41 -7.32
C THR A 35 5.48 -7.91 -7.38
N VAL A 36 4.35 -7.52 -6.80
CA VAL A 36 4.01 -6.10 -6.63
C VAL A 36 4.95 -5.55 -5.55
N ILE A 37 5.86 -4.66 -5.93
CA ILE A 37 6.65 -3.91 -4.95
C ILE A 37 5.72 -2.85 -4.37
N ILE A 38 5.18 -3.12 -3.18
CA ILE A 38 4.36 -2.16 -2.45
C ILE A 38 5.33 -1.20 -1.77
N SER A 39 5.42 0.03 -2.27
CA SER A 39 6.07 1.11 -1.54
C SER A 39 5.20 1.46 -0.34
N THR A 40 5.67 1.11 0.85
CA THR A 40 5.05 1.54 2.11
C THR A 40 5.77 2.79 2.60
N SER A 41 5.05 3.89 2.81
CA SER A 41 5.57 5.01 3.58
C SER A 41 5.82 4.56 5.02
N VAL A 42 7.03 4.80 5.50
CA VAL A 42 7.41 4.56 6.89
C VAL A 42 7.55 5.91 7.60
N PRO A 43 7.16 6.02 8.87
CA PRO A 43 7.33 7.25 9.62
C PRO A 43 8.82 7.58 9.73
N SER A 44 9.21 8.72 9.19
CA SER A 44 10.59 9.20 9.15
C SER A 44 10.59 10.71 9.39
N PRO A 45 10.62 11.16 10.66
CA PRO A 45 10.65 12.58 10.99
C PRO A 45 11.89 13.25 10.40
N THR A 46 11.75 14.51 10.02
CA THR A 46 12.86 15.30 9.41
C THR A 46 13.88 15.77 10.47
N VAL A 47 13.52 15.65 11.75
CA VAL A 47 14.30 16.09 12.91
C VAL A 47 14.72 14.89 13.78
N PRO A 48 15.73 15.03 14.66
CA PRO A 48 16.16 13.95 15.55
C PRO A 48 15.03 13.42 16.43
N LEU A 49 14.98 12.09 16.65
CA LEU A 49 13.95 11.41 17.45
C LEU A 49 13.81 11.93 18.89
N ASN A 50 14.87 12.49 19.48
CA ASN A 50 14.85 13.07 20.83
C ASN A 50 14.41 14.55 20.86
N SER A 51 14.03 15.12 19.71
CA SER A 51 13.55 16.50 19.62
C SER A 51 12.13 16.59 20.15
N LEU A 52 11.80 17.69 20.80
CA LEU A 52 10.44 17.94 21.29
C LEU A 52 9.53 18.35 20.12
N VAL A 53 8.31 17.82 20.12
CA VAL A 53 7.27 18.25 19.19
C VAL A 53 6.83 19.68 19.58
N PRO A 54 6.67 20.60 18.62
CA PRO A 54 6.22 21.96 18.90
C PRO A 54 4.89 22.03 19.63
N SER A 55 4.68 23.12 20.38
CA SER A 55 3.40 23.37 21.07
C SER A 55 2.24 23.46 20.08
N GLN A 56 1.09 22.94 20.51
CA GLN A 56 -0.15 22.96 19.74
C GLN A 56 -0.81 24.33 19.73
N ALA A 57 -1.52 24.63 18.64
CA ALA A 57 -2.48 25.74 18.57
C ALA A 57 -3.84 25.30 19.15
N VAL A 58 -4.74 26.26 19.41
CA VAL A 58 -6.10 25.98 19.89
C VAL A 58 -6.80 24.98 18.97
N LEU A 59 -7.38 23.93 19.58
CA LEU A 59 -8.09 22.89 18.84
C LEU A 59 -9.37 23.46 18.21
N PRO A 60 -9.70 23.05 16.98
CA PRO A 60 -10.99 23.39 16.39
C PRO A 60 -12.13 22.75 17.19
N PRO A 61 -13.34 23.35 17.17
CA PRO A 61 -14.51 22.72 17.77
C PRO A 61 -14.77 21.34 17.17
N VAL A 62 -15.21 20.40 18.01
CA VAL A 62 -15.61 19.06 17.56
C VAL A 62 -16.73 19.19 16.55
N GLN A 63 -16.56 18.55 15.40
CA GLN A 63 -17.53 18.58 14.33
C GLN A 63 -18.49 17.39 14.49
N PRO A 64 -19.83 17.61 14.55
CA PRO A 64 -20.80 16.55 14.85
C PRO A 64 -20.88 15.46 13.78
N TRP A 65 -20.44 15.75 12.56
CA TRP A 65 -20.36 14.80 11.45
C TRP A 65 -19.08 13.96 11.47
N CYS A 66 -18.12 14.28 12.35
CA CYS A 66 -16.85 13.57 12.44
C CYS A 66 -16.92 12.43 13.47
N ILE A 67 -17.25 11.24 12.98
CA ILE A 67 -17.49 10.03 13.80
C ILE A 67 -16.22 9.24 14.12
N GLY A 68 -15.13 9.45 13.38
CA GLY A 68 -13.86 8.73 13.56
C GLY A 68 -12.86 9.54 14.37
N GLN A 69 -12.91 9.46 15.70
CA GLN A 69 -12.16 10.36 16.60
C GLN A 69 -10.65 10.51 16.30
N ILE A 70 -9.98 9.46 15.82
CA ILE A 70 -8.55 9.49 15.47
C ILE A 70 -8.26 10.18 14.11
N PHE A 71 -9.27 10.28 13.24
CA PHE A 71 -9.20 10.94 11.94
C PHE A 71 -9.91 12.30 11.94
N CYS A 72 -10.47 12.70 13.08
CA CYS A 72 -11.09 13.98 13.27
C CYS A 72 -10.07 15.06 13.64
N PRO A 73 -10.32 16.33 13.27
CA PRO A 73 -9.53 17.44 13.76
C PRO A 73 -9.49 17.41 15.30
N GLY A 74 -8.28 17.30 15.85
CA GLY A 74 -8.09 17.05 17.27
C GLY A 74 -6.61 16.97 17.61
N GLN A 75 -6.35 16.72 18.89
CA GLN A 75 -5.00 16.78 19.46
C GLN A 75 -4.03 15.79 18.80
N LEU A 76 -4.49 14.57 18.54
CA LEU A 76 -3.70 13.52 17.90
C LEU A 76 -3.23 13.97 16.50
N LEU A 77 -4.18 14.31 15.61
CA LEU A 77 -3.84 14.73 14.25
C LEU A 77 -3.01 16.00 14.21
N GLN A 78 -3.24 16.94 15.12
CA GLN A 78 -2.44 18.16 15.17
C GLN A 78 -0.99 17.86 15.55
N ILE A 79 -0.74 17.03 16.56
CA ILE A 79 0.62 16.65 16.95
C ILE A 79 1.31 15.85 15.84
N VAL A 80 0.61 14.88 15.23
CA VAL A 80 1.17 14.10 14.12
C VAL A 80 1.51 15.03 12.95
N ASN A 81 0.66 16.02 12.66
CA ASN A 81 0.95 17.00 11.63
C ASN A 81 2.12 17.93 12.00
N LEU A 82 2.36 18.23 13.28
CA LEU A 82 3.52 19.03 13.69
C LEU A 82 4.83 18.23 13.61
N ALA A 83 4.78 16.94 13.93
CA ALA A 83 5.91 16.01 13.85
C ALA A 83 6.34 15.71 12.40
N GLN A 84 5.43 15.90 11.43
CA GLN A 84 5.66 15.62 10.00
C GLN A 84 6.37 14.26 9.75
N PRO A 85 5.83 13.14 10.29
CA PRO A 85 6.48 11.83 10.17
C PRO A 85 6.39 11.28 8.74
N TYR A 86 5.49 11.80 7.92
CA TYR A 86 5.38 11.46 6.51
C TYR A 86 5.58 12.71 5.65
N SER A 87 6.16 12.55 4.46
CA SER A 87 6.33 13.64 3.50
C SER A 87 5.00 14.21 3.01
N ASP A 88 3.95 13.38 3.00
CA ASP A 88 2.59 13.79 2.70
C ASP A 88 1.74 13.70 3.97
N ALA A 89 1.16 14.84 4.37
CA ALA A 89 0.39 14.95 5.61
C ALA A 89 -0.93 14.15 5.57
N LYS A 90 -1.41 13.79 4.37
CA LYS A 90 -2.63 13.01 4.18
C LYS A 90 -2.40 11.51 4.39
N THR A 91 -1.15 11.05 4.28
CA THR A 91 -0.73 9.65 4.42
C THR A 91 -1.23 8.98 5.70
N ILE A 92 -1.20 9.67 6.86
CA ILE A 92 -1.68 9.09 8.12
C ILE A 92 -3.18 8.76 8.09
N VAL A 93 -3.97 9.54 7.34
CA VAL A 93 -5.41 9.33 7.19
C VAL A 93 -5.70 8.11 6.31
N ASP A 94 -4.74 7.72 5.47
CA ASP A 94 -4.87 6.59 4.55
C ASP A 94 -4.28 5.28 5.13
N LYS A 95 -3.58 5.35 6.27
CA LYS A 95 -3.05 4.15 6.93
C LYS A 95 -4.13 3.41 7.72
N PRO A 96 -4.27 2.09 7.52
CA PRO A 96 -5.13 1.27 8.36
C PRO A 96 -4.57 1.18 9.78
N THR A 97 -5.44 1.13 10.78
CA THR A 97 -5.01 0.94 12.17
C THR A 97 -4.82 -0.55 12.49
N SER A 98 -3.80 -0.86 13.28
CA SER A 98 -3.59 -2.19 13.89
C SER A 98 -4.44 -2.36 15.16
N LYS A 99 -4.82 -1.24 15.79
CA LYS A 99 -5.62 -1.16 17.01
C LYS A 99 -7.00 -0.52 16.76
N SER A 100 -7.90 -0.62 17.74
CA SER A 100 -9.15 0.15 17.75
C SER A 100 -8.86 1.63 17.99
N SER A 101 -9.72 2.52 17.47
CA SER A 101 -9.59 3.97 17.66
C SER A 101 -9.46 4.38 19.12
N GLN A 102 -10.17 3.70 20.02
CA GLN A 102 -10.13 3.93 21.46
C GLN A 102 -8.77 3.57 22.06
N GLN A 103 -8.14 2.50 21.58
CA GLN A 103 -6.82 2.10 22.04
C GLN A 103 -5.76 3.09 21.57
N VAL A 104 -5.81 3.53 20.30
CA VAL A 104 -4.90 4.57 19.78
C VAL A 104 -5.00 5.88 20.59
N LEU A 105 -6.23 6.27 20.94
CA LEU A 105 -6.45 7.45 21.79
C LEU A 105 -5.93 7.25 23.22
N ALA A 106 -6.05 6.04 23.78
CA ALA A 106 -5.53 5.71 25.10
C ALA A 106 -4.00 5.70 25.12
N ASP A 107 -3.38 5.11 24.11
CA ASP A 107 -1.92 5.06 23.95
C ASP A 107 -1.34 6.47 23.75
N PHE A 108 -2.03 7.31 22.97
CA PHE A 108 -1.69 8.73 22.84
C PHE A 108 -1.87 9.52 24.15
N ALA A 109 -2.96 9.27 24.90
CA ALA A 109 -3.23 9.95 26.17
C ALA A 109 -2.24 9.59 27.28
N ALA A 110 -1.49 8.49 27.13
CA ALA A 110 -0.43 8.11 28.05
C ALA A 110 0.82 9.02 27.94
N PHE A 111 0.95 9.80 26.87
CA PHE A 111 2.08 10.71 26.72
C PHE A 111 1.92 12.00 27.53
N ASN A 112 3.05 12.48 28.08
CA ASN A 112 3.14 13.83 28.59
C ASN A 112 3.42 14.81 27.44
N LEU A 113 2.42 15.62 27.08
CA LEU A 113 2.50 16.57 25.96
C LEU A 113 3.58 17.64 26.12
N SER A 114 4.00 17.96 27.35
CA SER A 114 5.06 18.94 27.60
C SER A 114 6.46 18.40 27.33
N THR A 115 6.62 17.07 27.28
CA THR A 115 7.89 16.39 27.04
C THR A 115 7.81 15.42 25.87
N LEU A 116 6.83 15.61 24.99
CA LEU A 116 6.56 14.72 23.87
C LEU A 116 7.66 14.87 22.82
N THR A 117 8.27 13.76 22.43
CA THR A 117 9.33 13.73 21.44
C THR A 117 8.87 13.14 20.11
N GLU A 118 9.59 13.47 19.05
CA GLU A 118 9.40 12.89 17.70
C GLU A 118 9.44 11.36 17.72
N GLY A 119 10.33 10.76 18.53
CA GLY A 119 10.41 9.33 18.72
C GLY A 119 9.19 8.72 19.40
N ASN A 120 8.47 9.47 20.23
CA ASN A 120 7.18 9.01 20.77
C ASN A 120 6.13 8.92 19.67
N ILE A 121 6.12 9.86 18.73
CA ILE A 121 5.19 9.87 17.60
C ILE A 121 5.48 8.71 16.66
N VAL A 122 6.76 8.50 16.31
CA VAL A 122 7.17 7.35 15.49
C VAL A 122 6.74 6.04 16.15
N ASN A 123 7.01 5.87 17.44
CA ASN A 123 6.58 4.67 18.17
C ASN A 123 5.06 4.50 18.19
N LEU A 124 4.29 5.57 18.40
CA LEU A 124 2.82 5.48 18.32
C LEU A 124 2.40 4.97 16.94
N LEU A 125 2.96 5.56 15.87
CA LEU A 125 2.61 5.21 14.51
C LEU A 125 2.99 3.76 14.15
N ASP A 126 4.17 3.30 14.54
CA ASP A 126 4.64 1.95 14.28
C ASP A 126 3.84 0.88 15.06
N ASN A 127 3.36 1.21 16.27
CA ASN A 127 2.61 0.27 17.10
C ASN A 127 1.12 0.21 16.72
N ASP A 128 0.54 1.34 16.33
CA ASP A 128 -0.91 1.50 16.22
C ASP A 128 -1.43 1.56 14.78
N PHE A 129 -0.55 1.77 13.81
CA PHE A 129 -0.87 1.83 12.40
C PHE A 129 -0.13 0.74 11.63
N LEU A 130 -0.79 0.21 10.62
CA LEU A 130 -0.23 -0.80 9.74
C LEU A 130 0.43 -0.16 8.52
N GLY A 131 1.33 -0.91 7.89
CA GLY A 131 1.87 -0.54 6.58
C GLY A 131 0.76 -0.44 5.52
N GLU A 132 0.97 0.42 4.52
CA GLU A 132 0.05 0.54 3.39
C GLU A 132 -0.12 -0.81 2.68
N GLY A 133 -1.32 -1.07 2.15
CA GLY A 133 -1.67 -2.36 1.56
C GLY A 133 -1.97 -3.48 2.57
N SER A 134 -1.81 -3.22 3.88
CA SER A 134 -2.29 -4.13 4.92
C SER A 134 -3.80 -3.99 5.06
N ARG A 135 -4.54 -4.96 4.53
CA ARG A 135 -5.97 -5.06 4.76
C ARG A 135 -6.18 -5.49 6.21
N THR A 136 -6.80 -4.64 7.03
CA THR A 136 -7.42 -5.06 8.29
C THR A 136 -8.29 -6.28 7.96
N PRO A 137 -8.17 -7.44 8.66
CA PRO A 137 -9.00 -8.60 8.37
C PRO A 137 -10.45 -8.12 8.34
N GLY A 138 -11.05 -8.14 7.15
CA GLY A 138 -12.40 -7.65 6.98
C GLY A 138 -13.30 -8.41 7.95
N CYS A 139 -14.20 -7.68 8.61
CA CYS A 139 -15.22 -8.30 9.46
C CYS A 139 -15.83 -9.48 8.68
N SER A 140 -15.61 -10.71 9.17
CA SER A 140 -16.19 -11.89 8.52
C SER A 140 -17.70 -11.77 8.69
N ILE A 141 -18.46 -11.70 7.59
CA ILE A 141 -19.93 -11.62 7.57
C ILE A 141 -20.52 -13.00 7.91
N THR A 142 -20.01 -13.67 8.94
CA THR A 142 -20.53 -14.94 9.44
C THR A 142 -20.59 -14.84 10.95
N GLY A 143 -21.74 -14.40 11.44
CA GLY A 143 -21.98 -14.17 12.87
C GLY A 143 -21.36 -12.87 13.35
N ILE A 144 -22.07 -11.75 13.12
CA ILE A 144 -21.69 -10.40 13.54
C ILE A 144 -21.23 -10.39 15.00
N GLN A 145 -19.95 -10.09 15.25
CA GLN A 145 -19.58 -9.09 16.23
C GLN A 145 -18.25 -8.43 15.81
N CYS A 146 -18.38 -7.40 15.00
CA CYS A 146 -17.59 -6.18 15.07
C CYS A 146 -18.57 -5.12 15.60
#